data_AF-A0A8C6L0D9-F1
#
_entry.id   AF-A0A8C6L0D9-F1
#
_cell.length_a   1.000
_cell.length_b   1.000
_cell.length_c   1.000
_cell.angle_alpha   90.00
_cell.angle_beta   90.00
_cell.angle_gamma   90.00
#
_symmetry.space_group_name_H-M   'P 1'
#
loop_
_entity.id
_entity.type
_entity.pdbx_description
1 polymer ?
#
loop_
_entity_poly.entity_id
_entity_poly.type
_entity_poly.pdbx_seq_one_letter_code
_entity_poly.pdbx_strand_id
1 'polypeptide(L)'
;MLRCCEKIGHSAHAENDHNSLVALFKNLHYIFYVTGRSMFVQTQDTPNPNSLKFLPGRTVLEEGTMNFAGPRDAYCSPLARQLFRIDGVKSVFLGPDFITITKTDHNTEWKVMKPDVYATIMDFFTSGLPVVNEDSKPRADTAPSEDDDEIVAMIKELLDTRIRPTVQEDGGDVVYRGFDDGIVKLKLQGSCTSCPSSIVTLKSGIQNMLQFYIPEVESVEQVCCIYFPTVVICIVSKKNCFGNNFWRFLGES
;
A
#
# COMPACT_ATOMS: atom_id res chain seq x y z
N MET A 1 54.05 -18.44 62.89
CA MET A 1 55.16 -19.36 62.62
C MET A 1 54.55 -20.65 62.08
N LEU A 2 55.10 -21.26 61.01
CA LEU A 2 54.71 -22.58 60.43
C LEU A 2 53.28 -22.58 59.80
N ARG A 3 52.99 -22.99 58.54
CA ARG A 3 53.39 -24.12 57.66
C ARG A 3 53.11 -25.53 58.24
N CYS A 4 52.15 -26.26 57.68
CA CYS A 4 52.38 -27.43 56.80
C CYS A 4 51.09 -28.20 56.38
N CYS A 5 51.27 -29.15 55.43
CA CYS A 5 50.31 -30.02 54.70
C CYS A 5 49.85 -29.44 53.35
N GLU A 6 50.33 -29.87 52.15
CA GLU A 6 50.85 -31.19 51.70
C GLU A 6 49.80 -32.33 51.83
N LYS A 7 49.58 -33.26 50.87
CA LYS A 7 50.19 -33.50 49.53
C LYS A 7 49.33 -34.48 48.68
N ILE A 8 49.57 -34.58 47.35
CA ILE A 8 49.05 -35.61 46.38
C ILE A 8 47.55 -35.43 45.98
N GLY A 9 47.05 -35.76 44.77
CA GLY A 9 47.68 -36.12 43.49
C GLY A 9 46.73 -36.72 42.40
N HIS A 10 47.20 -36.70 41.15
CA HIS A 10 46.78 -37.46 39.93
C HIS A 10 45.32 -37.47 39.41
N SER A 11 45.12 -36.69 38.33
CA SER A 11 44.56 -37.07 37.02
C SER A 11 44.01 -38.51 36.81
N ALA A 12 42.75 -38.64 36.36
CA ALA A 12 42.39 -39.01 34.96
C ALA A 12 40.88 -39.29 34.73
N HIS A 13 40.37 -38.84 33.57
CA HIS A 13 39.22 -39.34 32.77
C HIS A 13 37.86 -39.76 33.40
N ALA A 14 36.86 -38.94 33.06
CA ALA A 14 35.57 -39.29 32.42
C ALA A 14 34.77 -40.54 32.84
N GLU A 15 33.54 -40.32 33.33
CA GLU A 15 32.35 -40.89 32.68
C GLU A 15 31.09 -40.02 32.91
N ASN A 16 29.98 -40.42 32.29
CA ASN A 16 28.76 -39.64 32.05
C ASN A 16 27.74 -39.74 33.20
N ASP A 17 26.61 -39.05 33.02
CA ASP A 17 25.32 -39.24 33.71
C ASP A 17 25.24 -38.93 35.22
N HIS A 18 24.71 -37.73 35.52
CA HIS A 18 23.39 -37.73 36.15
C HIS A 18 22.52 -36.57 35.69
N ASN A 19 21.51 -36.92 34.89
CA ASN A 19 20.45 -36.06 34.37
C ASN A 19 19.43 -35.72 35.47
N SER A 20 18.52 -34.79 35.16
CA SER A 20 17.31 -34.45 35.93
C SER A 20 17.52 -33.72 37.26
N LEU A 21 17.35 -32.38 37.23
CA LEU A 21 16.59 -31.59 38.22
C LEU A 21 16.57 -30.08 37.88
N VAL A 22 17.52 -29.58 37.07
CA VAL A 22 17.65 -28.14 36.76
C VAL A 22 16.72 -27.67 35.60
N ALA A 23 16.05 -28.60 34.91
CA ALA A 23 15.27 -28.33 33.69
C ALA A 23 13.75 -28.05 33.91
N LEU A 24 13.32 -27.69 35.13
CA LEU A 24 11.88 -27.52 35.46
C LEU A 24 11.46 -26.13 35.98
N PHE A 25 12.36 -25.15 36.09
CA PHE A 25 12.06 -23.80 36.62
C PHE A 25 12.35 -22.63 35.66
N LYS A 26 12.20 -22.86 34.34
CA LYS A 26 12.24 -21.80 33.31
C LYS A 26 11.07 -21.86 32.32
N ASN A 27 9.91 -22.37 32.74
CA ASN A 27 8.80 -22.69 31.82
C ASN A 27 7.42 -22.17 32.27
N LEU A 28 7.38 -21.07 33.03
CA LEU A 28 6.14 -20.35 33.29
C LEU A 28 6.40 -18.87 33.60
N HIS A 29 6.56 -18.06 32.55
CA HIS A 29 6.26 -16.60 32.51
C HIS A 29 6.50 -16.03 31.08
N TYR A 30 6.21 -16.81 30.04
CA TYR A 30 5.87 -16.20 28.75
C TYR A 30 4.41 -15.74 28.85
N ILE A 31 4.21 -14.56 29.45
CA ILE A 31 2.90 -13.91 29.48
C ILE A 31 2.52 -13.64 28.04
N PHE A 32 1.64 -14.48 27.52
CA PHE A 32 0.93 -14.23 26.28
C PHE A 32 0.21 -12.89 26.43
N TYR A 33 0.79 -11.84 25.84
CA TYR A 33 0.08 -10.60 25.55
C TYR A 33 -0.93 -10.88 24.42
N VAL A 34 -1.95 -11.70 24.71
CA VAL A 34 -3.23 -11.62 24.02
C VAL A 34 -3.89 -10.32 24.47
N THR A 35 -3.33 -9.22 23.97
CA THR A 35 -4.03 -7.95 23.93
C THR A 35 -5.14 -8.16 22.92
N GLY A 36 -6.27 -8.68 23.39
CA GLY A 36 -7.50 -8.82 22.63
C GLY A 36 -8.04 -7.44 22.30
N ARG A 37 -7.34 -6.71 21.42
CA ARG A 37 -7.85 -5.51 20.78
C ARG A 37 -9.05 -5.96 19.98
N SER A 38 -10.24 -5.61 20.44
CA SER A 38 -11.47 -5.71 19.65
C SER A 38 -11.24 -4.89 18.39
N MET A 39 -10.87 -5.56 17.30
CA MET A 39 -10.56 -4.89 16.06
C MET A 39 -11.83 -4.27 15.50
N PHE A 40 -11.88 -2.94 15.43
CA PHE A 40 -13.04 -2.20 14.96
C PHE A 40 -12.68 -1.44 13.69
N VAL A 41 -13.21 -1.90 12.56
CA VAL A 41 -13.01 -1.25 11.27
C VAL A 41 -13.99 -0.09 11.14
N GLN A 42 -13.46 1.13 11.08
CA GLN A 42 -14.25 2.33 10.81
C GLN A 42 -14.38 2.55 9.29
N THR A 43 -15.37 3.34 8.86
CA THR A 43 -15.46 3.80 7.46
C THR A 43 -15.52 5.32 7.37
N GLN A 44 -14.78 5.88 6.42
CA GLN A 44 -14.87 7.27 5.99
C GLN A 44 -15.34 7.32 4.53
N ASP A 45 -16.24 8.25 4.23
CA ASP A 45 -16.67 8.53 2.87
C ASP A 45 -15.55 9.25 2.10
N THR A 46 -15.48 9.03 0.78
CA THR A 46 -14.53 9.72 -0.10
C THR A 46 -15.29 10.64 -1.07
N PRO A 47 -14.64 11.62 -1.74
CA PRO A 47 -15.28 12.43 -2.78
C PRO A 47 -15.80 11.64 -3.98
N ASN A 48 -15.49 10.34 -4.08
CA ASN A 48 -16.00 9.43 -5.09
C ASN A 48 -17.06 8.50 -4.48
N PRO A 49 -18.35 8.58 -4.89
CA PRO A 49 -19.43 7.74 -4.32
C PRO A 49 -19.25 6.23 -4.57
N ASN A 50 -18.33 5.85 -5.45
CA ASN A 50 -18.00 4.47 -5.78
C ASN A 50 -16.81 3.94 -4.99
N SER A 51 -16.16 4.75 -4.17
CA SER A 51 -15.03 4.36 -3.34
C SER A 51 -15.30 4.68 -1.87
N LEU A 52 -14.99 3.73 -0.99
CA LEU A 52 -15.13 3.89 0.45
C LEU A 52 -13.82 3.53 1.14
N LYS A 53 -13.43 4.35 2.11
CA LYS A 53 -12.19 4.19 2.90
C LYS A 53 -12.52 3.44 4.19
N PHE A 54 -11.81 2.35 4.44
CA PHE A 54 -11.93 1.50 5.63
C PHE A 54 -10.68 1.68 6.48
N LEU A 55 -10.84 2.00 7.76
CA LEU A 55 -9.74 2.24 8.69
C LEU A 55 -9.75 1.11 9.74
N PRO A 56 -8.84 0.12 9.64
CA PRO A 56 -8.74 -1.00 10.57
C PRO A 56 -8.18 -0.64 11.96
N GLY A 57 -7.77 0.61 12.20
CA GLY A 57 -7.20 1.05 13.48
C GLY A 57 -5.79 0.50 13.77
N ARG A 58 -5.07 0.07 12.71
CA ARG A 58 -3.71 -0.47 12.72
C ARG A 58 -3.04 -0.17 11.38
N THR A 59 -1.71 -0.16 11.37
CA THR A 59 -0.92 -0.12 10.13
C THR A 59 -1.32 -1.25 9.18
N VAL A 60 -1.52 -0.89 7.92
CA VAL A 60 -1.85 -1.76 6.78
C VAL A 60 -0.61 -1.96 5.91
N LEU A 61 0.09 -0.88 5.59
CA LEU A 61 1.42 -0.91 4.94
C LEU A 61 2.40 -0.12 5.80
N GLU A 62 3.60 -0.66 6.00
CA GLU A 62 4.66 0.03 6.76
C GLU A 62 5.21 1.23 5.98
N GLU A 63 5.29 1.12 4.65
CA GLU A 63 5.77 2.16 3.75
C GLU A 63 4.91 2.28 2.49
N GLY A 64 4.80 3.49 1.95
CA GLY A 64 4.19 3.74 0.64
C GLY A 64 2.72 3.33 0.52
N THR A 65 2.32 3.01 -0.72
CA THR A 65 0.94 2.64 -1.08
C THR A 65 0.93 1.56 -2.15
N MET A 66 -0.17 0.82 -2.28
CA MET A 66 -0.34 -0.21 -3.31
C MET A 66 -1.73 -0.20 -3.94
N ASN A 67 -1.79 -0.20 -5.27
CA ASN A 67 -3.04 -0.15 -6.04
C ASN A 67 -3.24 -1.42 -6.87
N PHE A 68 -4.30 -2.17 -6.57
CA PHE A 68 -4.71 -3.37 -7.29
C PHE A 68 -5.92 -3.03 -8.17
N ALA A 69 -5.73 -2.99 -9.50
CA ALA A 69 -6.79 -2.62 -10.44
C ALA A 69 -7.75 -3.79 -10.75
N GLY A 70 -7.35 -5.02 -10.41
CA GLY A 70 -8.23 -6.18 -10.38
C GLY A 70 -7.60 -7.42 -9.72
N PRO A 71 -8.32 -8.56 -9.67
CA PRO A 71 -7.88 -9.76 -8.94
C PRO A 71 -6.54 -10.36 -9.42
N ARG A 72 -6.15 -10.11 -10.67
CA ARG A 72 -4.87 -10.58 -11.24
C ARG A 72 -3.66 -9.85 -10.65
N ASP A 73 -3.81 -8.58 -10.31
CA ASP A 73 -2.73 -7.75 -9.74
C ASP A 73 -2.47 -8.10 -8.27
N ALA A 74 -3.45 -8.71 -7.60
CA ALA A 74 -3.44 -9.00 -6.17
C ALA A 74 -2.50 -10.14 -5.76
N TYR A 75 -1.76 -10.78 -6.68
CA TYR A 75 -0.93 -11.96 -6.39
C TYR A 75 0.03 -11.75 -5.19
N CYS A 76 0.54 -10.53 -5.03
CA CYS A 76 1.46 -10.12 -3.96
C CYS A 76 0.79 -9.74 -2.63
N SER A 77 -0.54 -9.59 -2.56
CA SER A 77 -1.24 -9.23 -1.31
C SER A 77 -2.32 -10.26 -0.96
N PRO A 78 -2.08 -11.11 0.07
CA PRO A 78 -3.09 -12.02 0.60
C PRO A 78 -4.38 -11.32 1.03
N LEU A 79 -4.30 -10.11 1.60
CA LEU A 79 -5.46 -9.27 1.95
C LEU A 79 -6.26 -8.88 0.70
N ALA A 80 -5.61 -8.30 -0.32
CA ALA A 80 -6.30 -7.90 -1.55
C ALA A 80 -6.97 -9.11 -2.23
N ARG A 81 -6.32 -10.27 -2.26
CA ARG A 81 -6.90 -11.51 -2.82
C ARG A 81 -8.16 -11.98 -2.09
N GLN A 82 -8.28 -11.73 -0.79
CA GLN A 82 -9.49 -12.04 -0.04
C GLN A 82 -10.59 -11.01 -0.31
N LEU A 83 -10.26 -9.72 -0.33
CA LEU A 83 -11.20 -8.65 -0.67
C LEU A 83 -11.78 -8.79 -2.09
N PHE A 84 -10.98 -9.24 -3.07
CA PHE A 84 -11.46 -9.54 -4.43
C PHE A 84 -12.38 -10.77 -4.55
N ARG A 85 -12.62 -11.52 -3.47
CA ARG A 85 -13.65 -12.58 -3.45
C ARG A 85 -15.03 -12.04 -3.09
N ILE A 86 -15.13 -10.80 -2.62
CA ILE A 86 -16.39 -10.15 -2.28
C ILE A 86 -17.03 -9.66 -3.58
N ASP A 87 -18.26 -10.10 -3.85
CA ASP A 87 -18.99 -9.72 -5.06
C ASP A 87 -19.17 -8.20 -5.13
N GLY A 88 -18.88 -7.64 -6.31
CA GLY A 88 -18.97 -6.20 -6.57
C GLY A 88 -17.68 -5.42 -6.35
N VAL A 89 -16.60 -5.98 -5.78
CA VAL A 89 -15.30 -5.30 -5.65
C VAL A 89 -14.60 -5.16 -7.00
N LYS A 90 -14.34 -3.91 -7.43
CA LYS A 90 -13.66 -3.58 -8.70
C LYS A 90 -12.15 -3.47 -8.54
N SER A 91 -11.71 -2.72 -7.53
CA SER A 91 -10.31 -2.44 -7.24
C SER A 91 -10.11 -2.22 -5.74
N VAL A 92 -8.92 -2.55 -5.27
CA VAL A 92 -8.48 -2.40 -3.88
C VAL A 92 -7.24 -1.53 -3.87
N PHE A 93 -7.20 -0.57 -2.95
CA PHE A 93 -6.06 0.31 -2.73
C PHE A 93 -5.68 0.28 -1.25
N LEU A 94 -4.41 0.02 -0.97
CA LEU A 94 -3.85 -0.04 0.37
C LEU A 94 -2.99 1.20 0.61
N GLY A 95 -3.33 1.97 1.64
CA GLY A 95 -2.51 3.04 2.17
C GLY A 95 -1.77 2.62 3.45
N PRO A 96 -1.14 3.57 4.17
CA PRO A 96 -0.38 3.28 5.39
C PRO A 96 -1.25 2.69 6.51
N ASP A 97 -2.43 3.27 6.78
CA ASP A 97 -3.35 2.89 7.86
C ASP A 97 -4.80 2.64 7.39
N PHE A 98 -5.04 2.63 6.07
CA PHE A 98 -6.36 2.51 5.48
C PHE A 98 -6.41 1.60 4.25
N ILE A 99 -7.62 1.13 3.94
CA ILE A 99 -7.95 0.31 2.77
C ILE A 99 -9.07 1.03 2.02
N THR A 100 -8.84 1.50 0.80
CA THR A 100 -9.91 2.00 -0.08
C THR A 100 -10.39 0.89 -0.99
N ILE A 101 -11.71 0.65 -1.01
CA ILE A 101 -12.34 -0.29 -1.94
C ILE A 101 -13.19 0.51 -2.92
N THR A 102 -13.08 0.20 -4.20
CA THR A 102 -13.98 0.74 -5.25
C THR A 102 -14.93 -0.35 -5.72
N LYS A 103 -16.23 -0.04 -5.82
CA LYS A 103 -17.26 -0.96 -6.33
C LYS A 103 -17.35 -0.96 -7.87
N THR A 104 -17.88 -2.04 -8.43
CA THR A 104 -17.99 -2.27 -9.88
C THR A 104 -19.19 -1.56 -10.50
N ASP A 105 -20.35 -1.65 -9.86
CA ASP A 105 -21.59 -1.02 -10.30
C ASP A 105 -21.97 0.14 -9.37
N HIS A 106 -22.46 1.22 -9.97
CA HIS A 106 -23.04 2.36 -9.27
C HIS A 106 -24.27 1.94 -8.44
N ASN A 107 -25.06 0.97 -8.90
CA ASN A 107 -26.27 0.53 -8.21
C ASN A 107 -26.03 -0.33 -6.96
N THR A 108 -24.84 -0.91 -6.78
CA THR A 108 -24.55 -1.73 -5.59
C THR A 108 -24.48 -0.85 -4.34
N GLU A 109 -25.35 -1.11 -3.34
CA GLU A 109 -25.32 -0.37 -2.07
C GLU A 109 -24.20 -0.86 -1.15
N TRP A 110 -23.42 0.09 -0.61
CA TRP A 110 -22.41 -0.18 0.41
C TRP A 110 -22.97 -0.88 1.65
N LYS A 111 -24.25 -0.74 1.96
CA LYS A 111 -24.91 -1.43 3.09
C LYS A 111 -24.84 -2.96 2.97
N VAL A 112 -24.85 -3.49 1.74
CA VAL A 112 -24.79 -4.93 1.48
C VAL A 112 -23.34 -5.43 1.51
N MET A 113 -22.39 -4.66 0.97
CA MET A 113 -20.97 -5.06 0.93
C MET A 113 -20.22 -4.87 2.26
N LYS A 114 -20.64 -3.90 3.10
CA LYS A 114 -19.94 -3.55 4.36
C LYS A 114 -19.73 -4.75 5.30
N PRO A 115 -20.74 -5.60 5.59
CA PRO A 115 -20.56 -6.77 6.46
C PRO A 115 -19.45 -7.72 5.99
N ASP A 116 -19.44 -8.09 4.71
CA ASP A 116 -18.45 -9.02 4.15
C ASP A 116 -17.04 -8.41 4.12
N VAL A 117 -16.94 -7.11 3.84
CA VAL A 117 -15.67 -6.38 3.92
C VAL A 117 -15.15 -6.33 5.36
N TYR A 118 -16.00 -6.03 6.34
CA TYR A 118 -15.61 -6.01 7.75
C TYR A 118 -15.14 -7.38 8.22
N ALA A 119 -15.90 -8.44 7.94
CA ALA A 119 -15.53 -9.81 8.27
C ALA A 119 -14.17 -10.18 7.66
N THR A 120 -14.01 -9.95 6.35
CA THR A 120 -12.76 -10.24 5.63
C THR A 120 -11.55 -9.50 6.22
N ILE A 121 -11.69 -8.21 6.53
CA ILE A 121 -10.61 -7.40 7.11
C ILE A 121 -10.29 -7.89 8.53
N MET A 122 -11.30 -8.16 9.37
CA MET A 122 -11.10 -8.63 10.75
C MET A 122 -10.47 -10.03 10.80
N ASP A 123 -10.97 -10.97 10.00
CA ASP A 123 -10.44 -12.34 9.91
C ASP A 123 -9.01 -12.35 9.40
N PHE A 124 -8.74 -11.58 8.33
CA PHE A 124 -7.39 -11.43 7.79
C PHE A 124 -6.41 -10.95 8.87
N PHE A 125 -6.76 -9.87 9.56
CA PHE A 125 -5.88 -9.26 10.54
C PHE A 125 -5.78 -10.00 11.88
N THR A 126 -6.73 -10.91 12.15
CA THR A 126 -6.69 -11.90 13.24
C THR A 126 -5.83 -13.11 12.89
N SER A 127 -5.79 -13.51 11.61
CA SER A 127 -4.99 -14.65 11.13
C SER A 127 -3.47 -14.44 11.22
N GLY A 128 -3.01 -13.20 11.37
CA GLY A 128 -1.58 -12.86 11.45
C GLY A 128 -0.82 -12.96 10.12
N LEU A 129 -1.52 -13.18 8.99
CA LEU A 129 -0.91 -13.21 7.67
C LEU A 129 -0.31 -11.85 7.28
N PRO A 130 0.80 -11.83 6.51
CA PRO A 130 1.39 -10.58 6.01
C PRO A 130 0.47 -9.94 4.96
N VAL A 131 0.29 -8.62 5.05
CA VAL A 131 -0.58 -7.86 4.12
C VAL A 131 -0.06 -7.93 2.68
N VAL A 132 1.26 -7.98 2.53
CA VAL A 132 2.01 -8.08 1.27
C VAL A 132 3.11 -9.12 1.46
N ASN A 133 3.40 -9.93 0.44
CA ASN A 133 4.51 -10.90 0.48
C ASN A 133 5.86 -10.17 0.49
N GLU A 134 6.87 -10.73 1.15
CA GLU A 134 8.19 -10.09 1.37
C GLU A 134 8.91 -9.65 0.07
N ASP A 135 8.72 -10.39 -1.02
CA ASP A 135 9.33 -10.08 -2.34
C ASP A 135 8.76 -8.82 -3.02
N SER A 136 7.66 -8.27 -2.50
CA SER A 136 6.85 -7.24 -3.16
C SER A 136 6.88 -5.92 -2.41
N LYS A 137 7.96 -5.14 -2.61
CA LYS A 137 8.05 -3.78 -2.06
C LYS A 137 6.98 -2.85 -2.66
N PRO A 138 6.32 -2.00 -1.83
CA PRO A 138 5.55 -0.87 -2.31
C PRO A 138 6.40 0.03 -3.22
N ARG A 139 5.84 0.47 -4.34
CA ARG A 139 6.60 1.28 -5.31
C ARG A 139 6.70 2.74 -4.86
N ALA A 140 7.83 3.10 -4.27
CA ALA A 140 8.22 4.48 -3.98
C ALA A 140 8.66 5.26 -5.25
N ASP A 141 7.97 5.10 -6.39
CA ASP A 141 8.30 5.72 -7.68
C ASP A 141 8.29 7.27 -7.62
N THR A 142 7.74 7.87 -6.56
CA THR A 142 7.64 9.33 -6.33
C THR A 142 8.73 9.89 -5.40
N ALA A 143 9.56 9.05 -4.76
CA ALA A 143 10.61 9.54 -3.87
C ALA A 143 11.69 10.32 -4.65
N PRO A 144 12.21 11.45 -4.12
CA PRO A 144 13.39 12.12 -4.66
C PRO A 144 14.61 11.18 -4.66
N SER A 145 15.44 11.29 -5.68
CA SER A 145 16.71 10.58 -5.84
C SER A 145 17.83 11.56 -6.21
N GLU A 146 19.07 11.21 -5.88
CA GLU A 146 20.23 12.10 -6.08
C GLU A 146 20.56 12.36 -7.57
N ASP A 147 20.01 11.56 -8.48
CA ASP A 147 20.15 11.69 -9.93
C ASP A 147 19.00 12.49 -10.61
N ASP A 148 18.01 12.99 -9.85
CA ASP A 148 16.93 13.81 -10.41
C ASP A 148 17.41 15.24 -10.71
N ASP A 149 16.96 15.82 -11.84
CA ASP A 149 17.09 17.25 -12.11
C ASP A 149 16.47 18.09 -10.97
N GLU A 150 17.03 19.27 -10.68
CA GLU A 150 16.55 20.14 -9.58
C GLU A 150 15.03 20.39 -9.62
N ILE A 151 14.47 20.58 -10.83
CA ILE A 151 13.03 20.76 -11.03
C ILE A 151 12.25 19.47 -10.71
N VAL A 152 12.77 18.30 -11.09
CA VAL A 152 12.15 17.00 -10.80
C VAL A 152 12.19 16.69 -9.31
N ALA A 153 13.30 16.99 -8.63
CA ALA A 153 13.42 16.89 -7.18
C ALA A 153 12.37 17.78 -6.47
N MET A 154 12.22 19.05 -6.87
CA MET A 154 11.19 19.95 -6.33
C MET A 154 9.76 19.44 -6.61
N ILE A 155 9.47 18.94 -7.81
CA ILE A 155 8.16 18.34 -8.12
C ILE A 155 7.87 17.16 -7.19
N LYS A 156 8.83 16.25 -7.00
CA LYS A 156 8.70 15.07 -6.13
C LYS A 156 8.53 15.48 -4.66
N GLU A 157 9.28 16.46 -4.17
CA GLU A 157 9.13 16.99 -2.80
C GLU A 157 7.74 17.60 -2.56
N LEU A 158 7.23 18.42 -3.48
CA LEU A 158 5.89 19.00 -3.37
C LEU A 158 4.79 17.94 -3.45
N LEU A 159 4.97 16.93 -4.30
CA LEU A 159 4.07 15.79 -4.37
C LEU A 159 4.02 15.09 -3.00
N ASP A 160 5.16 14.76 -2.42
CA ASP A 160 5.22 13.99 -1.17
C ASP A 160 4.78 14.78 0.07
N THR A 161 5.22 16.04 0.19
CA THR A 161 4.98 16.86 1.40
C THR A 161 3.62 17.54 1.46
N ARG A 162 2.97 17.80 0.32
CA ARG A 162 1.70 18.57 0.27
C ARG A 162 0.57 17.87 -0.46
N ILE A 163 0.83 17.24 -1.61
CA ILE A 163 -0.24 16.69 -2.44
C ILE A 163 -0.67 15.31 -1.93
N ARG A 164 0.27 14.37 -1.78
CA ARG A 164 0.00 12.99 -1.37
C ARG A 164 -0.77 12.90 -0.05
N PRO A 165 -0.49 13.69 1.01
CA PRO A 165 -1.28 13.67 2.24
C PRO A 165 -2.77 13.93 1.99
N THR A 166 -3.11 15.02 1.29
CA THR A 166 -4.52 15.37 0.97
C THR A 166 -5.18 14.34 0.05
N VAL A 167 -4.44 13.76 -0.91
CA VAL A 167 -5.00 12.71 -1.79
C VAL A 167 -5.23 11.39 -1.02
N GLN A 168 -4.38 11.08 -0.04
CA GLN A 168 -4.53 9.90 0.82
C GLN A 168 -5.63 10.08 1.88
N GLU A 169 -5.89 11.31 2.34
CA GLU A 169 -7.10 11.65 3.11
C GLU A 169 -8.36 11.24 2.31
N ASP A 170 -8.44 11.63 1.04
CA ASP A 170 -9.49 11.24 0.07
C ASP A 170 -9.46 9.74 -0.35
N GLY A 171 -8.51 8.95 0.14
CA GLY A 171 -8.41 7.52 -0.11
C GLY A 171 -7.80 7.12 -1.47
N GLY A 172 -7.04 8.01 -2.10
CA GLY A 172 -6.24 7.74 -3.31
C GLY A 172 -4.75 7.93 -3.08
N ASP A 173 -3.98 8.01 -4.17
CA ASP A 173 -2.59 8.49 -4.16
C ASP A 173 -2.19 8.99 -5.56
N VAL A 174 -1.06 9.67 -5.66
CA VAL A 174 -0.48 10.13 -6.92
C VAL A 174 0.94 9.61 -7.09
N VAL A 175 1.22 9.07 -8.28
CA VAL A 175 2.54 8.55 -8.62
C VAL A 175 3.15 9.35 -9.76
N TYR A 176 4.34 9.89 -9.53
CA TYR A 176 5.11 10.60 -10.56
C TYR A 176 5.51 9.66 -11.70
N ARG A 177 5.50 10.16 -12.94
CA ARG A 177 5.83 9.39 -14.15
C ARG A 177 6.77 10.11 -15.13
N GLY A 178 7.14 11.35 -14.86
CA GLY A 178 8.08 12.13 -15.66
C GLY A 178 7.69 13.60 -15.76
N PHE A 179 8.64 14.41 -16.22
CA PHE A 179 8.49 15.83 -16.52
C PHE A 179 9.26 16.11 -17.81
N ASP A 180 8.65 16.85 -18.72
CA ASP A 180 9.08 16.94 -20.13
C ASP A 180 8.33 18.12 -20.77
N ASP A 181 9.03 19.04 -21.43
CA ASP A 181 8.46 20.26 -22.06
C ASP A 181 7.45 21.03 -21.16
N GLY A 182 7.75 21.19 -19.87
CA GLY A 182 6.86 21.87 -18.91
C GLY A 182 5.62 21.05 -18.48
N ILE A 183 5.49 19.80 -18.94
CA ILE A 183 4.34 18.92 -18.66
C ILE A 183 4.70 17.88 -17.60
N VAL A 184 4.07 17.95 -16.43
CA VAL A 184 4.21 16.95 -15.36
C VAL A 184 3.27 15.78 -15.61
N LYS A 185 3.82 14.58 -15.81
CA LYS A 185 3.08 13.34 -16.10
C LYS A 185 2.84 12.59 -14.78
N LEU A 186 1.57 12.44 -14.38
CA LEU A 186 1.16 11.79 -13.13
C LEU A 186 0.22 10.60 -13.38
N LYS A 187 0.30 9.57 -12.53
CA LYS A 187 -0.66 8.46 -12.48
C LYS A 187 -1.46 8.54 -11.19
N LEU A 188 -2.76 8.81 -11.30
CA LEU A 188 -3.70 8.76 -10.18
C LEU A 188 -3.99 7.30 -9.76
N GLN A 189 -4.22 7.06 -8.47
CA GLN A 189 -4.52 5.74 -7.88
C GLN A 189 -5.66 5.81 -6.85
N GLY A 190 -6.21 4.65 -6.47
CA GLY A 190 -7.30 4.53 -5.50
C GLY A 190 -8.58 5.26 -5.92
N SER A 191 -9.22 5.96 -4.97
CA SER A 191 -10.50 6.64 -5.15
C SER A 191 -10.52 7.62 -6.32
N CYS A 192 -9.38 8.24 -6.64
CA CYS A 192 -9.20 9.27 -7.66
C CYS A 192 -9.33 8.76 -9.12
N THR A 193 -9.51 7.46 -9.35
CA THR A 193 -9.41 6.86 -10.70
C THR A 193 -10.73 6.62 -11.41
N SER A 194 -11.87 6.60 -10.70
CA SER A 194 -13.14 6.08 -11.21
C SER A 194 -14.29 7.09 -11.25
N CYS A 195 -14.04 8.36 -10.94
CA CYS A 195 -15.05 9.42 -11.00
C CYS A 195 -14.54 10.62 -11.84
N PRO A 196 -15.17 10.96 -12.98
CA PRO A 196 -14.69 12.04 -13.86
C PRO A 196 -14.60 13.42 -13.19
N SER A 197 -15.54 13.76 -12.29
CA SER A 197 -15.51 15.02 -11.55
C SER A 197 -14.33 15.08 -10.58
N SER A 198 -14.09 14.01 -9.80
CA SER A 198 -12.95 13.92 -8.88
C SER A 198 -11.61 14.01 -9.64
N ILE A 199 -11.49 13.37 -10.82
CA ILE A 199 -10.30 13.46 -11.68
C ILE A 199 -10.02 14.90 -12.08
N VAL A 200 -11.02 15.61 -12.61
CA VAL A 200 -10.84 16.99 -13.11
C VAL A 200 -10.50 17.96 -11.98
N THR A 201 -11.22 17.90 -10.86
CA THR A 201 -10.96 18.78 -9.71
C THR A 201 -9.58 18.53 -9.12
N LEU A 202 -9.20 17.26 -8.92
CA LEU A 202 -7.89 16.92 -8.37
C LEU A 202 -6.75 17.33 -9.31
N LYS A 203 -6.90 17.07 -10.62
CA LYS A 203 -5.92 17.47 -11.63
C LYS A 203 -5.67 18.99 -11.59
N SER A 204 -6.74 19.78 -11.59
CA SER A 204 -6.65 21.25 -11.54
C SER A 204 -6.04 21.74 -10.22
N GLY A 205 -6.39 21.12 -9.09
CA GLY A 205 -5.79 21.45 -7.78
C GLY A 205 -4.28 21.19 -7.75
N ILE A 206 -3.83 20.05 -8.26
CA ILE A 206 -2.41 19.69 -8.38
C ILE A 206 -1.70 20.65 -9.33
N GLN A 207 -2.27 20.93 -10.49
CA GLN A 207 -1.66 21.83 -11.49
C GLN A 207 -1.48 23.24 -10.92
N ASN A 208 -2.51 23.81 -10.29
CA ASN A 208 -2.43 25.14 -9.67
C ASN A 208 -1.36 25.19 -8.56
N MET A 209 -1.22 24.11 -7.77
CA MET A 209 -0.21 24.04 -6.72
C MET A 209 1.21 23.98 -7.30
N LEU A 210 1.44 23.12 -8.31
CA LEU A 210 2.76 23.00 -8.94
C LEU A 210 3.15 24.30 -9.66
N GLN A 211 2.25 24.89 -10.45
CA GLN A 211 2.45 26.19 -11.11
C GLN A 211 2.81 27.34 -10.14
N PHE A 212 2.28 27.31 -8.91
CA PHE A 212 2.55 28.35 -7.91
C PHE A 212 3.96 28.26 -7.31
N TYR A 213 4.49 27.05 -7.13
CA TYR A 213 5.81 26.84 -6.53
C TYR A 213 6.93 26.63 -7.56
N ILE A 214 6.61 26.18 -8.77
CA ILE A 214 7.56 25.83 -9.83
C ILE A 214 7.06 26.47 -11.15
N PRO A 215 7.54 27.66 -11.51
CA PRO A 215 7.05 28.40 -12.67
C PRO A 215 7.36 27.72 -14.02
N GLU A 216 8.27 26.74 -14.05
CA GLU A 216 8.60 25.91 -15.20
C GLU A 216 7.53 24.85 -15.51
N VAL A 217 6.58 24.60 -14.60
CA VAL A 217 5.45 23.70 -14.84
C VAL A 217 4.34 24.46 -15.57
N GLU A 218 4.19 24.20 -16.87
CA GLU A 218 3.07 24.76 -17.65
C GLU A 218 1.77 23.98 -17.42
N SER A 219 1.83 22.65 -17.35
CA SER A 219 0.63 21.82 -17.18
C SER A 219 0.88 20.47 -16.53
N VAL A 220 -0.21 19.81 -16.13
CA VAL A 220 -0.21 18.43 -15.64
C VAL A 220 -0.96 17.54 -16.63
N GLU A 221 -0.50 16.31 -16.84
CA GLU A 221 -1.21 15.29 -17.60
C GLU A 221 -1.36 13.98 -16.82
N GLN A 222 -2.55 13.38 -16.89
CA GLN A 222 -2.78 12.05 -16.36
C GLN A 222 -2.33 11.01 -17.39
N VAL A 223 -1.41 10.13 -16.99
CA VAL A 223 -1.06 8.95 -17.77
C VAL A 223 -1.79 7.71 -17.25
N CYS A 224 -2.30 6.91 -18.17
CA CYS A 224 -2.79 5.56 -17.89
C CYS A 224 -1.70 4.57 -18.31
N CYS A 225 -1.08 3.90 -17.34
CA CYS A 225 -0.07 2.88 -17.59
C CYS A 225 -0.73 1.51 -17.72
N ILE A 226 -0.71 0.97 -18.94
CA ILE A 226 -1.11 -0.41 -19.24
C ILE A 226 0.09 -1.30 -18.95
N TYR A 227 -0.06 -2.21 -17.97
CA TYR A 227 0.97 -3.17 -17.60
C TYR A 227 0.78 -4.44 -18.42
N PHE A 228 1.64 -4.64 -19.42
CA PHE A 228 1.85 -5.97 -20.01
C PHE A 228 2.93 -6.71 -19.19
N PRO A 229 2.98 -8.06 -19.26
CA PRO A 229 3.92 -8.85 -18.45
C PRO A 229 5.41 -8.51 -18.63
N THR A 230 5.77 -7.88 -19.74
CA THR A 230 7.15 -7.50 -20.10
C THR A 230 7.33 -6.02 -20.46
N VAL A 231 6.26 -5.23 -20.54
CA VAL A 231 6.32 -3.81 -20.97
C VAL A 231 5.28 -2.99 -20.23
N VAL A 232 5.67 -1.83 -19.70
CA VAL A 232 4.73 -0.83 -19.17
C VAL A 232 4.55 0.27 -20.21
N ILE A 233 3.37 0.36 -20.80
CA ILE A 233 3.03 1.41 -21.77
C ILE A 233 2.20 2.47 -21.06
N CYS A 234 2.82 3.61 -20.74
CA CYS A 234 2.11 4.77 -20.19
C CYS A 234 1.60 5.67 -21.34
N ILE A 235 0.28 5.73 -21.50
CA ILE A 235 -0.39 6.51 -22.54
C ILE A 235 -0.98 7.77 -21.90
N VAL A 236 -0.78 8.93 -22.52
CA VAL A 236 -1.43 10.19 -22.12
C VAL A 236 -2.94 10.09 -22.30
N SER A 237 -3.69 10.30 -21.22
CA SER A 237 -5.15 10.10 -21.19
C SER A 237 -5.90 11.25 -21.84
N LYS A 238 -5.98 11.27 -23.19
CA LYS A 238 -6.79 12.27 -23.93
C LYS A 238 -8.31 12.01 -23.93
N LYS A 239 -8.78 10.84 -23.45
CA LYS A 239 -10.21 10.50 -23.25
C LYS A 239 -10.39 9.55 -22.05
N ASN A 240 -11.55 9.59 -21.39
CA ASN A 240 -11.91 8.69 -20.29
C ASN A 240 -11.64 7.22 -20.65
N CYS A 241 -10.86 6.52 -19.82
CA CYS A 241 -10.39 5.14 -20.04
C CYS A 241 -11.48 4.04 -19.91
N PHE A 242 -12.77 4.40 -19.95
CA PHE A 242 -13.89 3.46 -19.94
C PHE A 242 -14.72 3.57 -21.22
N GLY A 243 -14.43 2.69 -22.17
CA GLY A 243 -15.20 2.48 -23.39
C GLY A 243 -14.53 1.43 -24.28
N ASN A 244 -15.30 0.47 -24.80
CA ASN A 244 -14.83 -0.69 -25.57
C ASN A 244 -14.16 -0.37 -26.94
N ASN A 245 -13.76 0.88 -27.18
CA ASN A 245 -13.26 1.38 -28.46
C ASN A 245 -11.71 1.41 -28.56
N PHE A 246 -10.99 0.96 -27.53
CA PHE A 246 -9.51 0.97 -27.52
C PHE A 246 -8.89 0.21 -28.69
N TRP A 247 -9.48 -0.91 -29.09
CA TRP A 247 -9.04 -1.74 -30.23
C TRP A 247 -9.05 -1.01 -31.58
N ARG A 248 -9.77 0.12 -31.71
CA ARG A 248 -9.89 0.85 -32.98
C ARG A 248 -8.71 1.78 -33.28
N PHE A 249 -7.78 1.97 -32.32
CA PHE A 249 -6.61 2.85 -32.48
C PHE A 249 -5.30 2.12 -32.82
N LEU A 250 -5.29 0.78 -32.82
CA LEU A 250 -4.12 -0.05 -33.15
C LEU A 250 -4.27 -0.76 -34.52
N GLY A 251 -5.24 -0.35 -35.33
CA GLY A 251 -5.63 -1.01 -36.60
C GLY A 251 -5.41 -0.19 -37.87
N GLU A 252 -4.78 0.98 -37.79
CA GLU A 252 -4.40 1.80 -38.95
C GLU A 252 -2.88 1.97 -38.97
N SER A 253 -2.21 1.06 -39.67
CA SER A 253 -0.78 1.07 -40.04
C SER A 253 -0.60 0.23 -41.30
#